data_AF-A0A9E1VPT4-F1
#
_entry.id   AF-A0A9E1VPT4-F1
#
_cell.length_a   1.000
_cell.length_b   1.000
_cell.length_c   1.000
_cell.angle_alpha   90.00
_cell.angle_beta   90.00
_cell.angle_gamma   90.00
#
_symmetry.space_group_name_H-M   'P 1'
#
loop_
_entity.id
_entity.type
_entity.pdbx_description
1 polymer ?
#
loop_
_entity_poly.entity_id
_entity_poly.type
_entity_poly.pdbx_seq_one_letter_code
_entity_poly.pdbx_strand_id
1 'polypeptide(L)' 'NAKKYIKRIEDLLDIPIDIISTGPDRSETIILNHPFK' A
#
# COMPACT_ATOMS: atom_id res chain seq x y z
N ASN A 1 2.06 4.76 -13.80
CA ASN A 1 3.30 5.07 -13.06
C ASN A 1 3.21 4.72 -11.58
N ALA A 2 2.25 5.24 -10.81
CA ALA A 2 2.12 4.96 -9.37
C ALA A 2 2.18 3.47 -8.98
N LYS A 3 1.41 2.59 -9.63
CA LYS A 3 1.46 1.14 -9.37
C LYS A 3 2.86 0.53 -9.57
N LYS A 4 3.60 0.98 -10.61
CA LYS A 4 4.98 0.52 -10.86
C LYS A 4 5.95 1.03 -9.77
N TYR A 5 5.73 2.23 -9.26
CA TYR A 5 6.52 2.80 -8.18
C TYR A 5 6.31 2.04 -6.86
N ILE A 6 5.05 1.78 -6.51
CA ILE A 6 4.68 0.94 -5.35
C ILE A 6 5.33 -0.44 -5.47
N LYS A 7 5.20 -1.09 -6.64
CA LYS A 7 5.82 -2.39 -6.88
C LYS A 7 7.34 -2.36 -6.70
N ARG A 8 8.00 -1.29 -7.18
CA ARG A 8 9.45 -1.13 -7.00
C ARG A 8 9.84 -0.99 -5.53
N ILE A 9 9.03 -0.37 -4.68
CA ILE A 9 9.27 -0.27 -3.23
C ILE A 9 9.18 -1.66 -2.59
N GLU A 10 8.16 -2.45 -2.91
CA GLU A 10 8.05 -3.84 -2.44
C GLU A 10 9.29 -4.64 -2.82
N ASP A 11 9.74 -4.55 -4.08
CA ASP A 11 10.91 -5.26 -4.58
C ASP A 11 12.23 -4.79 -3.93
N LEU A 12 12.30 -3.54 -3.45
CA LEU A 12 13.50 -2.99 -2.79
C LEU A 12 13.61 -3.43 -1.33
N LEU A 13 12.46 -3.57 -0.66
CA LEU A 13 12.39 -3.87 0.77
C LEU A 13 12.14 -5.35 1.05
N ASP A 14 11.84 -6.14 0.02
CA ASP A 14 11.50 -7.57 0.08
C ASP A 14 10.34 -7.86 1.04
N ILE A 15 9.38 -6.93 1.10
CA ILE A 15 8.16 -7.03 1.91
C ILE A 15 6.94 -6.52 1.12
N PRO A 16 5.73 -7.06 1.37
CA PRO A 16 4.51 -6.56 0.73
C PRO A 16 4.06 -5.21 1.32
N ILE A 17 3.36 -4.42 0.51
CA ILE A 17 2.62 -3.25 1.01
C ILE A 17 1.18 -3.67 1.31
N ASP A 18 0.75 -3.53 2.56
CA ASP A 18 -0.58 -3.98 2.98
C ASP A 18 -1.63 -2.86 3.01
N ILE A 19 -1.20 -1.60 3.21
CA ILE A 19 -2.08 -0.43 3.36
C ILE A 19 -1.48 0.77 2.63
N ILE A 20 -2.31 1.53 1.90
CA ILE A 20 -1.92 2.76 1.20
C ILE A 20 -2.90 3.88 1.57
N SER A 21 -2.43 4.94 2.23
CA SER A 21 -3.19 6.19 2.43
C SER A 21 -3.05 7.07 1.19
N THR A 22 -4.17 7.46 0.60
CA THR A 22 -4.22 8.34 -0.58
C THR A 22 -4.71 9.75 -0.25
N GLY A 23 -5.04 10.01 1.00
CA GLY A 23 -5.41 11.34 1.51
C GLY A 23 -5.78 11.32 2.99
N PRO A 24 -6.22 12.46 3.54
CA PRO A 24 -6.43 12.65 4.98
C PRO A 24 -7.69 11.96 5.52
N ASP A 25 -8.68 11.69 4.66
CA ASP A 25 -9.93 11.06 5.09
C ASP A 25 -9.79 9.54 5.24
N ARG A 26 -10.49 8.95 6.21
CA ARG A 26 -10.42 7.49 6.46
C ARG A 26 -10.85 6.64 5.26
N SER A 27 -11.79 7.13 4.47
CA SER A 27 -12.24 6.46 3.24
C SER A 27 -11.18 6.45 2.14
N GLU A 28 -10.15 7.29 2.24
CA GLU A 28 -9.05 7.40 1.29
C GLU A 28 -7.88 6.49 1.69
N THR A 29 -8.21 5.24 2.05
CA THR A 29 -7.23 4.21 2.40
C THR A 29 -7.54 2.93 1.62
N ILE A 30 -6.55 2.45 0.87
CA ILE A 30 -6.61 1.17 0.16
C ILE A 30 -6.02 0.09 1.07
N ILE A 31 -6.82 -0.91 1.42
CA ILE A 31 -6.39 -2.07 2.22
C ILE A 31 -6.24 -3.27 1.28
N LEU A 32 -5.01 -3.76 1.11
CA LEU A 32 -4.69 -4.94 0.33
C LEU A 32 -4.74 -6.20 1.20
N ASN A 33 -4.12 -6.14 2.38
CA ASN A 33 -4.20 -7.16 3.42
C ASN A 33 -4.59 -6.51 4.76
N HIS A 34 -5.64 -7.03 5.40
CA HIS A 34 -6.14 -6.43 6.64
C HIS A 34 -5.35 -6.96 7.85
N PRO A 35 -4.70 -6.12 8.68
CA PRO A 35 -3.78 -6.58 9.73
C PRO A 35 -4.40 -7.46 10.84
N PHE A 36 -5.73 -7.42 10.99
CA PHE A 36 -6.47 -8.13 12.05
C PHE A 36 -7.52 -9.11 11.51
N LYS A 37 -7.43 -9.49 10.22
CA LYS A 37 -8.23 -10.60 9.69
C LYS A 37 -7.48 -11.92 9.79
#